data_AF-A0A5Q2QB81-F1
#
_entry.id   AF-A0A5Q2QB81-F1
#
_cell.length_a   1.000
_cell.length_b   1.000
_cell.length_c   1.000
_cell.angle_alpha   90.00
_cell.angle_beta   90.00
_cell.angle_gamma   90.00
#
_symmetry.space_group_name_H-M   'P 1'
#
loop_
_entity.id
_entity.type
_entity.pdbx_description
1 polymer ?
#
loop_
_entity_poly.entity_id
_entity_poly.type
_entity_poly.pdbx_seq_one_letter_code
_entity_poly.pdbx_strand_id
1 'polypeptide(L)' 'MSDENQSENDGEVFYGVKRVQRPKVKATRVLDLSGENGRRIVITKANEILKLHEKTFAKLADM' A
#
# COMPACT_ATOMS: atom_id res chain seq x y z
N MET A 1 -10.92 42.25 28.24
CA MET A 1 -9.57 41.66 28.22
C MET A 1 -9.79 40.15 28.18
N SER A 2 -9.96 39.59 26.98
CA SER A 2 -8.88 39.03 26.14
C SER A 2 -8.56 37.60 26.59
N ASP A 3 -8.64 36.53 25.81
CA ASP A 3 -8.88 36.36 24.37
C ASP A 3 -9.50 34.96 24.14
N GLU A 4 -10.31 34.87 23.09
CA GLU A 4 -10.87 33.65 22.53
C GLU A 4 -9.75 32.76 21.97
N ASN A 5 -9.49 31.60 22.58
CA ASN A 5 -8.68 30.56 21.94
C ASN A 5 -9.56 29.71 21.02
N GLN A 6 -9.94 30.30 19.88
CA GLN A 6 -10.18 29.55 18.65
C GLN A 6 -8.89 29.66 17.82
N SER A 7 -8.08 28.60 17.78
CA SER A 7 -7.02 28.46 16.79
C SER A 7 -7.15 27.11 16.09
N GLU A 8 -7.85 27.16 14.97
CA GLU A 8 -7.37 26.66 13.67
C GLU A 8 -6.68 25.29 13.72
N ASN A 9 -7.47 24.24 13.48
CA ASN A 9 -6.97 23.04 12.83
C ASN A 9 -7.79 22.82 11.57
N ASP A 10 -7.68 23.78 10.67
CA ASP A 10 -8.23 23.68 9.33
C ASP A 10 -7.49 22.54 8.63
N GLY A 11 -8.16 21.39 8.58
CA GLY A 11 -7.61 20.16 8.02
C GLY A 11 -7.07 20.40 6.63
N GLU A 12 -5.75 20.37 6.50
CA GLU A 12 -4.97 20.56 5.28
C GLU A 12 -5.65 19.89 4.07
N VAL A 13 -6.22 20.71 3.20
CA VAL A 13 -6.93 20.28 2.00
C VAL A 13 -5.92 20.16 0.86
N PHE A 14 -5.25 19.01 0.76
CA PHE A 14 -4.49 18.69 -0.44
C PHE A 14 -5.46 18.14 -1.49
N TYR A 15 -5.66 18.88 -2.59
CA TYR A 15 -6.57 18.56 -3.71
C TYR A 15 -8.07 18.47 -3.39
N GLY A 16 -8.62 19.38 -2.58
CA GLY A 16 -10.07 19.45 -2.34
C GLY A 16 -10.64 18.32 -1.47
N VAL A 17 -9.79 17.43 -0.93
CA VAL A 17 -10.20 16.32 -0.08
C VAL A 17 -9.73 16.54 1.36
N LYS A 18 -10.66 16.46 2.31
CA LYS A 18 -10.34 16.52 3.75
C LYS A 18 -9.48 15.33 4.15
N ARG A 19 -8.30 15.60 4.71
CA ARG A 19 -7.38 14.56 5.16
C ARG A 19 -7.90 13.89 6.43
N VAL A 20 -8.42 12.67 6.30
CA VAL A 20 -8.87 11.87 7.45
C VAL A 20 -7.64 11.26 8.14
N GLN A 21 -7.50 11.45 9.47
CA GLN A 21 -6.48 10.75 10.25
C GLN A 21 -6.79 9.26 10.26
N ARG A 22 -5.92 8.46 9.64
CA ARG A 22 -6.00 7.00 9.65
C ARG A 22 -5.19 6.45 10.83
N PRO A 23 -5.70 5.45 11.57
CA PRO A 23 -4.91 4.80 12.60
C PRO A 23 -3.70 4.13 11.97
N LYS A 24 -2.51 4.46 12.47
CA LYS A 24 -1.26 3.81 12.06
C LYS A 24 -1.19 2.44 12.72
N VAL A 25 -1.62 1.40 12.00
CA VAL A 25 -1.50 0.01 12.46
C VAL A 25 -0.02 -0.38 12.40
N LYS A 26 0.56 -0.72 13.57
CA LYS A 26 1.93 -1.26 13.63
C LYS A 26 1.94 -2.69 13.09
N ALA A 27 2.91 -3.01 12.24
CA ALA A 27 3.07 -4.38 11.77
C ALA A 27 3.48 -5.30 12.93
N THR A 28 2.67 -6.31 13.24
CA THR A 28 2.93 -7.24 14.35
C THR A 28 3.84 -8.41 13.96
N ARG A 29 3.99 -8.68 12.66
CA ARG A 29 4.76 -9.81 12.13
C ARG A 29 5.64 -9.36 10.98
N VAL A 30 6.84 -9.94 10.92
CA VAL A 30 7.79 -9.76 9.83
C VAL A 30 7.64 -10.93 8.87
N LEU A 31 7.37 -10.64 7.59
CA LEU A 31 7.31 -11.66 6.54
C LEU A 31 8.75 -11.95 6.07
N ASP A 32 9.28 -13.11 6.41
CA ASP A 32 10.57 -13.59 5.90
C ASP A 32 10.35 -14.50 4.68
N LEU A 33 10.96 -14.13 3.55
CA LEU A 33 10.86 -14.83 2.27
C LEU A 33 12.09 -15.70 1.95
N SER A 34 13.12 -15.69 2.80
CA SER A 34 14.39 -16.38 2.57
C SER A 34 14.28 -17.91 2.70
N GLY A 35 13.40 -18.38 3.59
CA GLY A 35 13.16 -19.80 3.85
C GLY A 35 12.41 -20.52 2.73
N GLU A 36 12.30 -21.85 2.85
CA GLU A 36 11.59 -22.68 1.87
C GLU A 36 10.10 -22.30 1.73
N ASN A 37 9.45 -21.99 2.85
CA ASN A 37 8.07 -21.49 2.84
C ASN A 37 7.95 -20.13 2.12
N GLY A 38 8.94 -19.25 2.31
CA GLY A 38 9.04 -17.98 1.62
C GLY A 38 9.14 -18.15 0.11
N ARG A 39 10.02 -19.06 -0.34
CA ARG A 39 10.17 -19.41 -1.76
C ARG A 39 8.86 -19.93 -2.37
N ARG A 40 8.13 -20.80 -1.64
CA ARG A 40 6.81 -21.29 -2.10
C ARG A 40 5.82 -20.16 -2.28
N ILE A 41 5.74 -19.22 -1.34
CA ILE A 41 4.85 -18.06 -1.44
C ILE A 41 5.16 -17.24 -2.70
N VAL A 42 6.44 -16.93 -2.94
CA VAL A 42 6.88 -16.17 -4.12
C VAL A 42 6.50 -16.89 -5.41
N ILE A 43 6.82 -18.18 -5.53
CA ILE A 43 6.51 -18.97 -6.73
C ILE A 43 5.00 -19.01 -6.99
N THR A 44 4.21 -19.27 -5.94
CA THR A 44 2.76 -19.40 -6.08
C THR A 44 2.14 -18.08 -6.53
N LYS A 45 2.58 -16.96 -5.96
CA LYS A 45 2.13 -15.62 -6.34
C LYS A 45 2.58 -15.21 -7.74
N ALA A 46 3.82 -15.53 -8.12
CA ALA A 46 4.30 -15.28 -9.47
C ALA A 46 3.45 -16.03 -10.50
N ASN A 47 3.16 -17.31 -10.27
CA ASN A 47 2.32 -18.11 -11.14
C ASN A 47 0.88 -17.57 -11.24
N GLU A 48 0.30 -17.09 -10.14
CA GLU A 48 -1.02 -16.47 -10.12
C GLU A 48 -1.04 -15.19 -10.98
N ILE A 49 -0.03 -14.33 -10.83
CA ILE A 49 0.09 -13.08 -11.59
C ILE A 49 0.29 -13.36 -13.09
N LEU A 50 1.13 -14.32 -13.45
CA LEU A 50 1.36 -14.72 -14.85
C LEU A 50 0.07 -15.19 -15.52
N LYS A 51 -0.75 -15.99 -14.81
CA LYS A 51 -2.05 -16.45 -15.30
C LYS A 51 -3.06 -15.30 -15.43
N LEU A 52 -3.11 -14.41 -14.44
CA LEU A 52 -4.06 -13.29 -14.45
C LEU A 52 -3.77 -12.29 -15.57
N HIS A 53 -2.50 -12.12 -15.94
CA HIS A 53 -2.06 -11.09 -16.89
C HIS A 53 -1.30 -11.64 -18.09
N GLU A 54 -1.70 -12.80 -18.60
CA GLU A 54 -1.03 -13.52 -19.69
C GLU A 54 -0.74 -12.61 -20.90
N LYS A 55 -1.74 -11.85 -21.37
CA LYS A 55 -1.60 -10.94 -22.53
C LYS A 55 -0.57 -9.82 -22.32
N THR A 56 -0.46 -9.32 -21.09
CA THR A 56 0.49 -8.26 -20.75
C THR A 56 1.91 -8.81 -20.78
N PHE A 57 2.12 -10.01 -20.22
CA PHE A 57 3.43 -10.65 -20.23
C PHE A 57 3.84 -11.13 -21.63
N ALA A 58 2.90 -11.62 -22.44
CA ALA A 58 3.17 -11.94 -23.85
C ALA A 58 3.67 -10.71 -24.61
N LYS A 59 2.97 -9.58 -24.47
CA LYS A 59 3.38 -8.31 -25.10
C LYS A 59 4.73 -7.80 -24.60
N LEU A 60 5.07 -8.03 -23.33
CA LEU A 60 6.39 -7.67 -22.78
C LEU A 60 7.51 -8.60 -23.27
N ALA A 61 7.22 -9.87 -23.53
CA ALA A 61 8.20 -10.81 -24.06
C ALA A 61 8.56 -10.50 -25.53
N ASP A 62 7.63 -9.90 -26.26
CA ASP A 62 7.81 -9.49 -27.66
C ASP A 62 8.50 -8.11 -27.83
N MET A 63 8.79 -7.39 -26.74
CA MET A 63 9.52 -6.11 -26.73
C MET A 63 11.02 -6.31 -26.61
#